data_AF-R0LFR9-F1
#
_entry.id   AF-R0LFR9-F1
#
_cell.length_a   1.000
_cell.length_b   1.000
_cell.length_c   1.000
_cell.angle_alpha   90.00
_cell.angle_beta   90.00
_cell.angle_gamma   90.00
#
_symmetry.space_group_name_H-M   'P 1'
#
loop_
_entity.id
_entity.type
_entity.pdbx_description
1 polymer ?
#
loop_
_entity_poly.entity_id
_entity_poly.type
_entity_poly.pdbx_seq_one_letter_code
_entity_poly.pdbx_strand_id
1 'polypeptide(L)'
;VLDRIKGSVFPVPGRNFVRLYIRSNPDLYGPFWICTTLVFAIAVSGNLSNFFIHLGKPTYHYVPEFRKVSIAATTIFAYAWLVPLALWGFLMWRNSKVMNIVSYSFLEIVCVYGYSLFVYIPTAILWIIPQKVVRWVLVMFSLCLSGSVLVMTFWPAVRDDNRRIALATVGAIILLHALLSVGCLAYFFDAPEVDFPVPIVPAHNGTTLI
;
A
#
# COMPACT_ATOMS: atom_id res chain seq x y z
N VAL A 1 17.39 12.81 -3.13
CA VAL A 1 16.53 11.72 -2.59
C VAL A 1 15.98 12.07 -1.20
N LEU A 2 16.82 12.36 -0.20
CA LEU A 2 16.38 12.71 1.16
C LEU A 2 15.46 13.94 1.22
N ASP A 3 15.69 14.97 0.40
CA ASP A 3 14.80 16.15 0.37
C ASP A 3 13.42 15.86 -0.24
N ARG A 4 13.34 14.87 -1.15
CA ARG A 4 12.06 14.38 -1.71
C ARG A 4 11.28 13.59 -0.66
N ILE A 5 11.98 12.78 0.14
CA ILE A 5 11.40 12.04 1.26
C ILE A 5 10.89 13.02 2.32
N LYS A 6 11.69 14.00 2.73
CA LYS A 6 11.29 15.04 3.71
C LYS A 6 10.05 15.81 3.27
N GLY A 7 9.98 16.23 2.01
CA GLY A 7 8.81 16.97 1.52
C GLY A 7 7.57 16.09 1.25
N SER A 8 7.71 14.78 1.07
CA SER A 8 6.57 13.84 1.06
C SER A 8 5.98 13.62 2.46
N VAL A 9 6.77 13.87 3.51
CA VAL A 9 6.38 13.69 4.92
C VAL A 9 5.80 14.99 5.50
N PHE A 10 6.20 16.15 5.00
CA PHE A 10 5.73 17.46 5.48
C PHE A 10 5.15 18.31 4.33
N PRO A 11 3.84 18.22 4.05
CA PRO A 11 3.20 19.10 3.08
C PRO A 11 3.10 20.52 3.65
N VAL A 12 3.90 21.45 3.12
CA VAL A 12 3.85 22.88 3.48
C VAL A 12 2.79 23.58 2.60
N PRO A 13 1.76 24.22 3.18
CA PRO A 13 0.74 24.94 2.41
C PRO A 13 1.37 26.10 1.62
N GLY A 14 1.13 26.16 0.31
CA GLY A 14 1.53 27.29 -0.54
C GLY A 14 2.78 27.11 -1.41
N ARG A 15 3.48 25.95 -1.35
CA ARG A 15 4.58 25.63 -2.28
C ARG A 15 4.28 24.33 -3.03
N ASN A 16 4.00 24.43 -4.33
CA ASN A 16 3.70 23.31 -5.22
C ASN A 16 4.88 22.31 -5.27
N PHE A 17 4.75 21.20 -4.56
CA PHE A 17 5.69 20.06 -4.51
C PHE A 17 6.15 19.60 -5.91
N VAL A 18 5.20 19.61 -6.86
CA VAL A 18 5.41 19.23 -8.26
C VAL A 18 6.39 20.15 -9.00
N ARG A 19 6.39 21.46 -8.71
CA ARG A 19 7.17 22.44 -9.49
C ARG A 19 8.64 22.52 -9.06
N LEU A 20 8.97 22.18 -7.82
CA LEU A 20 10.35 22.27 -7.30
C LEU A 20 11.15 20.95 -7.35
N TYR A 21 10.51 19.78 -7.15
CA TYR A 21 11.26 18.54 -6.90
C TYR A 21 11.11 17.44 -7.96
N ILE A 22 10.04 17.47 -8.77
CA ILE A 22 9.72 16.43 -9.75
C ILE A 22 10.14 16.83 -11.18
N ARG A 23 10.17 18.13 -11.48
CA ARG A 23 10.25 18.62 -12.86
C ARG A 23 11.60 18.45 -13.59
N SER A 24 12.66 17.96 -12.96
CA SER A 24 13.96 17.83 -13.64
C SER A 24 14.36 16.41 -14.04
N ASN A 25 13.77 15.34 -13.48
CA ASN A 25 14.04 13.93 -13.85
C ASN A 25 13.03 12.99 -13.15
N PRO A 26 11.97 12.51 -13.82
CA PRO A 26 11.13 11.43 -13.28
C PRO A 26 11.95 10.13 -13.20
N ASP A 27 12.23 9.66 -11.98
CA ASP A 27 13.01 8.46 -11.71
C ASP A 27 12.11 7.28 -11.30
N LEU A 28 12.21 6.18 -12.04
CA LEU A 28 11.59 4.91 -11.65
C LEU A 28 12.20 4.30 -10.38
N TYR A 29 13.26 4.92 -9.83
CA TYR A 29 13.91 4.50 -8.60
C TYR A 29 12.93 4.48 -7.41
N GLY A 30 12.10 5.52 -7.24
CA GLY A 30 11.11 5.59 -6.17
C GLY A 30 10.11 4.44 -6.24
N PRO A 31 9.29 4.35 -7.30
CA PRO A 31 8.33 3.26 -7.49
C PRO A 31 8.92 1.87 -7.39
N PHE A 32 10.11 1.63 -7.96
CA PHE A 32 10.73 0.31 -7.90
C PHE A 32 11.19 -0.06 -6.48
N TRP A 33 12.02 0.78 -5.85
CA TRP A 33 12.63 0.44 -4.56
C TRP A 33 11.69 0.60 -3.38
N ILE A 34 10.80 1.59 -3.39
CA ILE A 34 9.79 1.77 -2.32
C ILE A 34 8.82 0.59 -2.35
N CYS A 35 8.30 0.20 -3.52
CA CYS A 35 7.41 -0.95 -3.62
C CYS A 35 8.11 -2.23 -3.19
N THR A 36 9.34 -2.47 -3.67
CA THR A 36 10.12 -3.67 -3.27
C THR A 36 10.34 -3.72 -1.76
N THR A 37 10.77 -2.62 -1.15
CA THR A 37 10.98 -2.55 0.30
C THR A 37 9.69 -2.77 1.08
N LEU A 38 8.59 -2.16 0.61
CA LEU A 38 7.27 -2.31 1.23
C LEU A 38 6.76 -3.75 1.15
N VAL A 39 6.98 -4.44 0.03
CA VAL A 39 6.62 -5.86 -0.14
C VAL A 39 7.31 -6.72 0.90
N PHE A 40 8.63 -6.56 1.06
CA PHE A 40 9.38 -7.31 2.07
C PHE A 40 8.98 -6.90 3.49
N ALA A 41 8.78 -5.61 3.76
CA ALA A 41 8.34 -5.13 5.07
C ALA A 41 6.99 -5.76 5.46
N ILE A 42 5.97 -5.70 4.59
CA ILE A 42 4.66 -6.31 4.85
C ILE A 42 4.78 -7.82 5.05
N ALA A 43 5.52 -8.52 4.20
CA ALA A 43 5.62 -9.97 4.28
C ALA A 43 6.37 -10.44 5.54
N VAL A 44 7.50 -9.81 5.88
CA VAL A 44 8.29 -10.15 7.07
C VAL A 44 7.53 -9.75 8.33
N SER A 45 7.02 -8.53 8.40
CA SER A 45 6.28 -8.03 9.56
C SER A 45 4.98 -8.80 9.78
N GLY A 46 4.25 -9.18 8.73
CA GLY A 46 3.03 -9.98 8.84
C GLY A 46 3.31 -11.39 9.38
N ASN A 47 4.38 -12.05 8.91
CA ASN A 47 4.80 -13.35 9.46
C ASN A 47 5.24 -13.22 10.93
N LEU A 48 6.01 -12.19 11.27
CA LEU A 48 6.45 -11.97 12.66
C LEU A 48 5.28 -11.62 13.59
N SER A 49 4.30 -10.85 13.10
CA SER A 49 3.10 -10.53 13.87
C SER A 49 2.27 -11.77 14.16
N ASN A 50 2.13 -12.67 13.17
CA ASN A 50 1.48 -13.97 13.36
C ASN A 50 2.22 -14.82 14.42
N PHE A 51 3.56 -14.85 14.38
CA PHE A 51 4.37 -15.51 15.40
C PHE A 51 4.11 -14.94 16.80
N PHE A 52 4.06 -13.61 16.97
CA PHE A 52 3.77 -12.98 18.26
C PHE A 52 2.36 -13.27 18.79
N ILE A 53 1.36 -13.40 17.91
CA ILE A 53 -0.01 -13.77 18.31
C ILE A 53 -0.06 -15.19 18.90
N HIS A 54 0.79 -16.10 18.40
CA HIS A 54 0.80 -17.51 18.80
C HIS A 54 1.91 -17.86 19.81
N LEU A 55 2.67 -16.86 20.26
CA LEU A 55 3.75 -17.05 21.21
C LEU A 55 3.21 -17.69 22.51
N GLY A 56 3.75 -18.85 22.89
CA GLY A 56 3.33 -19.57 24.09
C GLY A 56 2.18 -20.57 23.91
N LYS A 57 1.65 -20.77 22.70
CA LYS A 57 0.70 -21.87 22.41
C LYS A 57 1.49 -23.18 22.17
N PRO A 58 1.40 -24.19 23.05
CA PRO A 58 2.24 -25.40 22.98
C PRO A 58 1.95 -26.30 21.77
N THR A 59 0.81 -26.12 21.10
CA THR A 59 0.40 -26.88 19.91
C THR A 59 0.67 -26.15 18.59
N TYR A 60 1.23 -24.93 18.62
CA TYR A 60 1.44 -24.14 17.41
C TYR A 60 2.83 -24.39 16.81
N HIS A 61 2.87 -25.10 15.68
CA HIS A 61 4.08 -25.20 14.86
C HIS A 61 4.14 -24.04 13.88
N TYR A 62 5.04 -23.10 14.15
CA TYR A 62 5.27 -21.97 13.26
C TYR A 62 5.87 -22.42 11.92
N VAL A 63 5.18 -22.13 10.82
CA VAL A 63 5.68 -22.33 9.46
C VAL A 63 5.58 -20.99 8.72
N PRO A 64 6.70 -20.39 8.28
CA PRO A 64 6.67 -19.15 7.51
C PRO A 64 5.87 -19.30 6.21
N GLU A 65 4.91 -18.41 5.99
CA GLU A 65 4.12 -18.39 4.77
C GLU A 65 4.81 -17.56 3.67
N PHE A 66 5.68 -18.20 2.89
CA PHE A 66 6.38 -17.55 1.77
C PHE A 66 5.43 -16.98 0.71
N ARG A 67 4.23 -17.55 0.57
CA ARG A 67 3.17 -17.05 -0.33
C ARG A 67 2.78 -15.59 -0.05
N LYS A 68 2.94 -15.11 1.20
CA LYS A 68 2.69 -13.72 1.56
C LYS A 68 3.58 -12.75 0.77
N VAL A 69 4.80 -13.13 0.42
CA VAL A 69 5.69 -12.30 -0.40
C VAL A 69 5.10 -12.11 -1.80
N SER A 70 4.67 -13.19 -2.45
CA SER A 70 4.09 -13.13 -3.80
C SER A 70 2.78 -12.34 -3.84
N ILE A 71 1.93 -12.49 -2.82
CA ILE A 71 0.67 -11.74 -2.72
C ILE A 71 0.95 -10.27 -2.44
N ALA A 72 1.87 -9.94 -1.53
CA ALA A 72 2.27 -8.56 -1.27
C ALA A 72 2.85 -7.92 -2.53
N ALA A 73 3.75 -8.63 -3.24
CA ALA A 73 4.33 -8.17 -4.50
C ALA A 73 3.24 -7.86 -5.53
N THR A 74 2.33 -8.82 -5.76
CA THR A 74 1.25 -8.66 -6.74
C THR A 74 0.38 -7.47 -6.38
N THR A 75 -0.07 -7.36 -5.12
CA THR A 75 -0.96 -6.27 -4.67
C THR A 75 -0.30 -4.89 -4.78
N ILE A 76 0.92 -4.74 -4.27
CA ILE A 76 1.62 -3.45 -4.24
C ILE A 76 1.99 -2.99 -5.66
N PHE A 77 2.56 -3.88 -6.48
CA PHE A 77 2.93 -3.53 -7.85
C PHE A 77 1.69 -3.33 -8.74
N ALA A 78 0.63 -4.14 -8.59
CA ALA A 78 -0.61 -3.91 -9.33
C ALA A 78 -1.19 -2.52 -9.01
N TYR A 79 -1.23 -2.13 -7.73
CA TYR A 79 -1.66 -0.78 -7.35
C TYR A 79 -0.75 0.30 -7.93
N ALA A 80 0.56 0.17 -7.78
CA ALA A 80 1.54 1.18 -8.20
C ALA A 80 1.64 1.37 -9.73
N TRP A 81 1.16 0.42 -10.53
CA TRP A 81 1.20 0.50 -11.99
C TRP A 81 -0.19 0.65 -12.63
N LEU A 82 -1.16 -0.18 -12.26
CA LEU A 82 -2.48 -0.20 -12.91
C LEU A 82 -3.30 1.04 -12.54
N VAL A 83 -3.24 1.52 -11.30
CA VAL A 83 -4.00 2.71 -10.89
C VAL A 83 -3.47 3.97 -11.59
N PRO A 84 -2.15 4.24 -11.60
CA PRO A 84 -1.58 5.31 -12.43
C PRO A 84 -1.90 5.19 -13.91
N LEU A 85 -1.89 3.97 -14.48
CA LEU A 85 -2.20 3.75 -15.89
C LEU A 85 -3.66 4.10 -16.20
N ALA A 86 -4.60 3.64 -15.35
CA ALA A 86 -6.01 3.96 -15.50
C ALA A 86 -6.27 5.46 -15.34
N LEU A 87 -5.66 6.10 -14.34
CA LEU A 87 -5.76 7.54 -14.12
C LEU A 87 -5.17 8.31 -15.31
N TRP A 88 -3.99 7.93 -15.80
CA TRP A 88 -3.36 8.53 -16.96
C TRP A 88 -4.24 8.40 -18.21
N GLY A 89 -4.75 7.19 -18.50
CA GLY A 89 -5.65 6.94 -19.63
C GLY A 89 -6.94 7.75 -19.54
N PHE A 90 -7.53 7.85 -18.34
CA PHE A 90 -8.69 8.70 -18.08
C PHE A 90 -8.38 10.18 -18.33
N LEU A 91 -7.28 10.69 -17.78
CA LEU A 91 -6.87 12.09 -17.97
C LEU A 91 -6.58 12.38 -19.45
N MET A 92 -5.92 11.49 -20.18
CA MET A 92 -5.65 11.62 -21.61
C MET A 92 -6.94 11.64 -22.45
N TRP A 93 -7.88 10.75 -22.16
CA TRP A 93 -9.18 10.72 -22.83
C TRP A 93 -9.96 12.02 -22.61
N ARG A 94 -9.93 12.57 -21.40
CA ARG A 94 -10.56 13.85 -21.05
C ARG A 94 -9.83 15.06 -21.64
N ASN A 95 -8.51 15.03 -21.71
CA ASN A 95 -7.65 16.14 -22.18
C ASN A 95 -7.55 16.30 -23.71
N SER A 96 -8.35 15.58 -24.51
CA SER A 96 -8.34 15.70 -25.98
C SER A 96 -8.90 17.05 -26.51
N LYS A 97 -9.29 18.00 -25.64
CA LYS A 97 -9.93 19.27 -26.04
C LYS A 97 -9.19 20.55 -25.63
N VAL A 98 -8.24 20.54 -24.70
CA VAL A 98 -7.55 21.77 -24.25
C VAL A 98 -6.10 21.43 -23.88
N MET A 99 -5.16 21.67 -24.79
CA MET A 99 -3.74 21.69 -24.43
C MET A 99 -3.41 22.97 -23.67
N ASN A 100 -2.47 22.83 -22.72
CA ASN A 100 -1.86 23.84 -21.85
C ASN A 100 -2.57 23.98 -20.49
N ILE A 101 -1.99 23.34 -19.46
CA ILE A 101 -1.51 24.00 -18.22
C ILE A 101 -0.73 22.96 -17.36
N VAL A 102 -1.12 21.67 -17.30
CA VAL A 102 -0.32 20.60 -16.65
C VAL A 102 -0.46 19.25 -17.37
N SER A 103 0.44 18.93 -18.30
CA SER A 103 0.53 17.58 -18.88
C SER A 103 1.43 16.71 -18.00
N TYR A 104 0.83 15.79 -17.23
CA TYR A 104 1.59 14.78 -16.50
C TYR A 104 1.95 13.62 -17.44
N SER A 105 3.24 13.28 -17.51
CA SER A 105 3.67 12.02 -18.11
C SER A 105 3.17 10.84 -17.28
N PHE A 106 2.88 9.70 -17.92
CA PHE A 106 2.54 8.46 -17.23
C PHE A 106 3.55 8.13 -16.12
N LEU A 107 4.85 8.32 -16.41
CA LEU A 107 5.92 8.07 -15.44
C LEU A 107 5.86 9.02 -14.24
N GLU A 108 5.41 10.26 -14.41
CA GLU A 108 5.25 11.19 -13.29
C GLU A 108 4.13 10.75 -12.35
N ILE A 109 3.03 10.22 -12.90
CA ILE A 109 1.90 9.68 -12.13
C ILE A 109 2.35 8.42 -11.36
N VAL A 110 3.07 7.51 -12.02
CA VAL A 110 3.65 6.31 -11.38
C VAL A 110 4.62 6.71 -10.26
N CYS A 111 5.49 7.70 -10.49
CA CYS A 111 6.38 8.23 -9.46
C CYS A 111 5.63 8.74 -8.24
N VAL A 112 4.62 9.59 -8.44
CA VAL A 112 3.80 10.14 -7.34
C VAL A 112 3.15 9.02 -6.53
N TYR A 113 2.56 8.02 -7.18
CA TYR A 113 1.99 6.85 -6.50
C TYR A 113 3.05 6.06 -5.74
N GLY A 114 4.19 5.76 -6.36
CA GLY A 114 5.29 5.04 -5.70
C GLY A 114 5.84 5.76 -4.48
N TYR A 115 6.02 7.09 -4.55
CA TYR A 115 6.49 7.88 -3.42
C TYR A 115 5.46 7.98 -2.29
N SER A 116 4.17 8.07 -2.61
CA SER A 116 3.11 8.10 -1.59
C SER A 116 3.13 6.84 -0.70
N LEU A 117 3.54 5.70 -1.25
CA LEU A 117 3.62 4.44 -0.53
C LEU A 117 4.74 4.37 0.51
N PHE A 118 5.70 5.30 0.51
CA PHE A 118 6.82 5.28 1.45
C PHE A 118 6.38 5.23 2.92
N VAL A 119 5.32 5.97 3.26
CA VAL A 119 4.77 6.04 4.62
C VAL A 119 4.33 4.66 5.13
N TYR A 120 3.97 3.73 4.25
CA TYR A 120 3.56 2.39 4.64
C TYR A 120 4.73 1.48 5.06
N ILE A 121 5.98 1.81 4.72
CA ILE A 121 7.15 1.02 5.13
C ILE A 121 7.31 1.04 6.66
N PRO A 122 7.46 2.20 7.33
CA PRO A 122 7.54 2.23 8.80
C PRO A 122 6.25 1.72 9.45
N THR A 123 5.09 1.98 8.83
CA THR A 123 3.80 1.50 9.33
C THR A 123 3.70 -0.02 9.32
N ALA A 124 4.16 -0.70 8.28
CA ALA A 124 4.19 -2.16 8.20
C ALA A 124 5.04 -2.77 9.33
N ILE A 125 6.16 -2.13 9.68
CA ILE A 125 7.00 -2.53 10.82
C ILE A 125 6.26 -2.32 12.14
N LEU A 126 5.57 -1.20 12.32
CA LEU A 126 4.81 -0.94 13.55
C LEU A 126 3.60 -1.86 13.72
N TRP A 127 2.99 -2.35 12.63
CA TRP A 127 1.90 -3.32 12.66
C TRP A 127 2.27 -4.71 13.21
N ILE A 128 3.56 -4.98 13.44
CA ILE A 128 4.04 -6.17 14.14
C ILE A 128 3.37 -6.29 15.51
N ILE A 129 3.12 -5.17 16.20
CA ILE A 129 2.46 -5.13 17.50
C ILE A 129 1.01 -5.64 17.35
N PRO A 130 0.63 -6.75 18.02
CA PRO A 130 -0.68 -7.37 17.86
C PRO A 130 -1.78 -6.67 18.68
N GLN A 131 -1.88 -5.34 18.55
CA GLN A 131 -2.87 -4.51 19.24
C GLN A 131 -3.78 -3.84 18.20
N LYS A 132 -5.07 -4.19 18.22
CA LYS A 132 -6.05 -3.71 17.24
C LYS A 132 -6.11 -2.18 17.16
N VAL A 133 -6.16 -1.50 18.31
CA VAL A 133 -6.22 -0.03 18.38
C VAL A 133 -4.99 0.60 17.72
N VAL A 134 -3.80 0.09 18.02
CA VAL A 134 -2.53 0.59 17.45
C VAL A 134 -2.54 0.44 15.93
N ARG A 135 -2.94 -0.73 15.43
CA ARG A 135 -3.00 -1.03 13.99
C ARG A 135 -3.93 -0.07 13.24
N TRP A 136 -5.14 0.14 13.74
CA TRP A 136 -6.13 1.03 13.11
C TRP A 136 -5.73 2.50 13.18
N VAL A 137 -5.16 2.97 14.29
CA VAL A 137 -4.64 4.34 14.40
C VAL A 137 -3.53 4.57 13.36
N LEU A 138 -2.62 3.62 13.21
CA LEU A 138 -1.54 3.70 12.22
C LEU A 138 -2.07 3.65 10.77
N VAL A 139 -3.07 2.79 10.48
CA VAL A 139 -3.77 2.79 9.17
C VAL A 139 -4.32 4.17 8.85
N MET A 140 -5.08 4.77 9.79
CA MET A 140 -5.70 6.08 9.57
C MET A 140 -4.66 7.17 9.36
N PHE A 141 -3.59 7.16 10.16
CA PHE A 141 -2.50 8.12 10.03
C PHE A 141 -1.79 8.00 8.67
N SER A 142 -1.40 6.79 8.28
CA SER A 142 -0.73 6.56 6.99
C SER A 142 -1.62 6.86 5.79
N LEU A 143 -2.89 6.48 5.87
CA LEU A 143 -3.88 6.75 4.83
C LEU A 143 -4.08 8.26 4.65
N CYS A 144 -4.19 9.02 5.73
CA CYS A 144 -4.31 10.47 5.68
C CYS A 144 -3.06 11.12 5.09
N LEU A 145 -1.86 10.76 5.58
CA LEU A 145 -0.61 11.36 5.11
C LEU A 145 -0.38 11.06 3.62
N SER A 146 -0.42 9.79 3.23
CA SER A 146 -0.19 9.37 1.84
C SER A 146 -1.33 9.81 0.91
N GLY A 147 -2.59 9.70 1.35
CA GLY A 147 -3.75 10.16 0.59
C GLY A 147 -3.73 11.67 0.35
N SER A 148 -3.27 12.47 1.32
CA SER A 148 -3.14 13.93 1.15
C SER A 148 -2.16 14.29 0.02
N VAL A 149 -1.04 13.56 -0.11
CA VAL A 149 -0.06 13.76 -1.19
C VAL A 149 -0.69 13.51 -2.55
N LEU A 150 -1.46 12.42 -2.70
CA LEU A 150 -2.16 12.10 -3.95
C LEU A 150 -3.20 13.18 -4.28
N VAL A 151 -4.06 13.54 -3.32
CA VAL A 151 -5.12 14.53 -3.54
C VAL A 151 -4.54 15.90 -3.90
N MET A 152 -3.54 16.39 -3.16
CA MET A 152 -2.89 17.67 -3.46
C MET A 152 -2.21 17.67 -4.82
N THR A 153 -1.68 16.53 -5.26
CA THR A 153 -1.01 16.41 -6.56
C THR A 153 -1.98 16.42 -7.72
N PHE A 154 -3.10 15.69 -7.62
CA PHE A 154 -4.05 15.56 -8.73
C PHE A 154 -5.19 16.57 -8.70
N TRP A 155 -5.43 17.26 -7.59
CA TRP A 155 -6.47 18.29 -7.50
C TRP A 155 -6.33 19.39 -8.57
N PRO A 156 -5.15 19.99 -8.83
CA PRO A 156 -4.99 20.97 -9.89
C PRO A 156 -5.30 20.42 -11.29
N ALA A 157 -5.11 19.11 -11.51
CA ALA A 157 -5.35 18.47 -12.79
C ALA A 157 -6.84 18.27 -13.10
N VAL A 158 -7.68 18.19 -12.07
CA VAL A 158 -9.11 17.85 -12.21
C VAL A 158 -10.05 18.99 -11.82
N ARG A 159 -9.57 20.00 -11.08
CA ARG A 159 -10.40 21.08 -10.52
C ARG A 159 -11.05 21.98 -11.58
N ASP A 160 -10.45 22.08 -12.76
CA ASP A 160 -10.93 22.93 -13.85
C ASP A 160 -11.98 22.19 -14.73
N ASP A 161 -12.18 20.88 -14.51
CA ASP A 161 -13.26 20.08 -15.11
C ASP A 161 -14.58 20.25 -14.33
N ASN A 162 -15.66 19.62 -14.79
CA ASN A 162 -16.93 19.58 -14.08
C ASN A 162 -16.74 19.09 -12.64
N ARG A 163 -17.25 19.86 -11.67
CA ARG A 163 -17.18 19.57 -10.23
C ARG A 163 -17.54 18.12 -9.89
N ARG A 164 -18.52 17.52 -10.57
CA ARG A 164 -18.89 16.11 -10.35
C ARG A 164 -17.78 15.14 -10.75
N ILE A 165 -17.11 15.38 -11.86
CA ILE A 165 -16.01 14.54 -12.38
C ILE A 165 -14.76 14.71 -11.52
N ALA A 166 -14.47 15.94 -11.11
CA ALA A 166 -13.36 16.23 -10.19
C ALA A 166 -13.52 15.48 -8.87
N LEU A 167 -14.71 15.57 -8.25
CA LEU A 167 -15.02 14.86 -7.02
C LEU A 167 -15.02 13.34 -7.20
N ALA A 168 -15.55 12.83 -8.31
CA ALA A 168 -15.54 11.40 -8.60
C ALA A 168 -14.11 10.86 -8.75
N THR A 169 -13.24 11.58 -9.45
CA THR A 169 -11.82 11.19 -9.63
C THR A 169 -11.08 11.17 -8.31
N VAL A 170 -11.20 12.24 -7.51
CA VAL A 170 -10.59 12.32 -6.18
C VAL A 170 -11.15 11.24 -5.24
N GLY A 171 -12.47 11.03 -5.26
CA GLY A 171 -13.12 9.97 -4.50
C GLY A 171 -12.60 8.58 -4.87
N ALA A 172 -12.41 8.30 -6.15
CA ALA A 172 -11.84 7.03 -6.63
C ALA A 172 -10.39 6.85 -6.17
N ILE A 173 -9.56 7.89 -6.22
CA ILE A 173 -8.17 7.87 -5.72
C ILE A 173 -8.15 7.52 -4.23
N ILE A 174 -8.94 8.23 -3.41
CA ILE A 174 -9.02 7.99 -1.96
C ILE A 174 -9.53 6.57 -1.68
N LEU A 175 -10.57 6.13 -2.37
CA LEU A 175 -11.16 4.82 -2.19
C LEU A 175 -10.16 3.70 -2.50
N LEU A 176 -9.50 3.74 -3.65
CA LEU A 176 -8.50 2.73 -4.03
C LEU A 176 -7.31 2.73 -3.06
N HIS A 177 -6.90 3.90 -2.58
CA HIS A 177 -5.81 4.00 -1.61
C HIS A 177 -6.21 3.46 -0.23
N ALA A 178 -7.46 3.70 0.20
CA ALA A 178 -8.02 3.12 1.42
C ALA A 178 -8.16 1.60 1.31
N LEU A 179 -8.63 1.08 0.17
CA LEU A 179 -8.72 -0.35 -0.09
C LEU A 179 -7.35 -1.04 -0.03
N LEU A 180 -6.31 -0.41 -0.58
CA LEU A 180 -4.95 -0.93 -0.45
C LEU A 180 -4.52 -0.99 1.03
N SER A 181 -4.69 0.11 1.77
CA SER A 181 -4.28 0.22 3.17
C SER A 181 -5.00 -0.78 4.08
N VAL A 182 -6.33 -0.79 4.02
CA VAL A 182 -7.17 -1.68 4.82
C VAL A 182 -7.01 -3.12 4.39
N GLY A 183 -6.90 -3.40 3.08
CA GLY A 183 -6.66 -4.74 2.55
C GLY A 183 -5.32 -5.31 3.03
N CYS A 184 -4.26 -4.50 3.05
CA CYS A 184 -2.97 -4.92 3.59
C CYS A 184 -3.04 -5.22 5.08
N LEU A 185 -3.69 -4.36 5.88
CA LEU A 185 -3.86 -4.63 7.31
C LEU A 185 -4.65 -5.94 7.53
N ALA A 186 -5.80 -6.05 6.89
CA ALA A 186 -6.72 -7.17 7.04
C ALA A 186 -6.08 -8.52 6.65
N TYR A 187 -5.38 -8.56 5.51
CA TYR A 187 -4.82 -9.80 4.97
C TYR A 187 -3.51 -10.22 5.65
N PHE A 188 -2.60 -9.28 5.93
CA PHE A 188 -1.26 -9.64 6.40
C PHE A 188 -1.11 -9.63 7.92
N PHE A 189 -1.98 -8.91 8.65
CA PHE A 189 -1.84 -8.69 10.09
C PHE A 189 -3.06 -9.12 10.91
N ASP A 190 -4.26 -9.07 10.34
CA ASP A 190 -5.53 -9.47 11.00
C ASP A 190 -6.15 -10.77 10.45
N ALA A 191 -5.42 -11.57 9.65
CA ALA A 191 -5.97 -12.77 9.02
C ALA A 191 -6.60 -13.72 10.06
N PRO A 192 -7.87 -14.15 9.86
CA PRO A 192 -8.53 -15.11 10.73
C PRO A 192 -7.77 -16.44 10.71
N GLU A 193 -7.59 -17.05 11.89
CA GLU A 193 -7.04 -18.41 12.02
C GLU A 193 -7.89 -19.34 11.14
N VAL A 194 -7.32 -19.86 10.05
CA VAL A 194 -7.92 -20.99 9.35
C VAL A 194 -7.60 -22.19 10.23
N ASP A 195 -8.54 -22.57 11.09
CA ASP A 195 -8.45 -23.79 11.88
C ASP A 195 -8.27 -24.97 10.91
N PHE A 196 -7.04 -25.44 10.76
CA PHE A 196 -6.81 -26.70 10.08
C PHE A 196 -7.38 -27.80 10.99
N PRO A 197 -8.32 -28.63 10.52
CA PRO A 197 -8.78 -29.77 11.29
C PRO A 197 -7.57 -30.63 11.62
N VAL A 198 -7.37 -30.90 12.92
CA VAL A 198 -6.30 -31.74 13.43
C VAL A 198 -6.25 -33.03 12.61
N PRO A 199 -5.08 -33.44 12.08
CA PRO A 199 -4.96 -34.72 11.39
C PRO A 199 -5.46 -35.82 12.33
N ILE A 200 -6.51 -36.52 11.92
CA ILE A 200 -7.04 -37.67 12.65
C ILE A 200 -5.92 -38.71 12.61
N VAL A 201 -5.15 -38.83 13.69
CA VAL A 201 -4.16 -39.90 13.84
C VAL A 201 -4.98 -41.19 13.99
N PRO A 202 -4.92 -42.14 13.05
CA PRO A 202 -5.58 -43.42 13.23
C PRO A 202 -4.97 -44.10 14.46
N ALA A 203 -5.82 -44.47 15.42
CA ALA A 203 -5.41 -45.23 16.59
C ALA A 203 -4.70 -46.50 16.14
N HIS A 204 -3.41 -46.62 16.47
CA HIS A 204 -2.65 -47.82 16.20
C HIS A 204 -3.19 -48.92 17.12
N ASN A 205 -4.07 -49.78 16.60
CA ASN A 205 -4.44 -51.03 17.24
C ASN A 205 -3.22 -51.95 17.26
N GLY A 206 -2.38 -51.83 18.30
CA GLY A 206 -1.35 -52.79 18.61
C GLY A 206 -2.00 -54.09 19.08
N THR A 207 -2.15 -55.04 18.17
CA THR A 207 -2.41 -56.45 18.52
C THR A 207 -1.16 -57.02 19.18
N THR A 208 -1.22 -57.19 20.49
CA THR A 208 -0.30 -58.02 21.27
C THR A 208 -0.47 -59.47 20.79
N LEU A 209 0.53 -60.01 20.10
CA LEU A 209 0.65 -61.46 19.92
C LEU A 209 1.60 -61.99 21.00
N ILE A 210 1.08 -62.98 21.73
CA ILE A 210 1.70 -63.76 22.81
C ILE A 210 2.81 -64.63 22.23
#